data_AF-A0A451A8V6-F1
#
_entry.id   AF-A0A451A8V6-F1
#
_cell.length_a   1.000
_cell.length_b   1.000
_cell.length_c   1.000
_cell.angle_alpha   90.00
_cell.angle_beta   90.00
_cell.angle_gamma   90.00
#
_symmetry.space_group_name_H-M   'P 1'
#
loop_
_entity.id
_entity.type
_entity.pdbx_description
1 polymer ?
#
loop_
_entity_poly.entity_id
_entity_poly.type
_entity_poly.pdbx_seq_one_letter_code
_entity_poly.pdbx_strand_id
1 'polypeptide(L)'
;MTFYLDGSSDNHDALFNKVVDPIWLEQDASPNANAMRQAKNDSDKKPPCWRVLHRVTFVSRVLPPLSNELPPLERAMRAENVDSNWQLIKKLEPFVRPYTGDVTRFNQAVEDALQRHLPELYPHRVEVKQYMALYYGIEA
;
A
#
# COMPACT_ATOMS: atom_id res chain seq x y z
N MET A 1 9.23 -13.52 0.56
CA MET A 1 9.42 -14.84 1.21
C MET A 1 10.48 -14.70 2.28
N THR A 2 10.20 -15.12 3.52
CA THR A 2 11.07 -14.89 4.69
C THR A 2 11.62 -16.21 5.20
N PHE A 3 12.92 -16.28 5.48
CA PHE A 3 13.61 -17.46 6.01
C PHE A 3 14.39 -17.09 7.28
N TYR A 4 14.31 -17.97 8.29
CA TYR A 4 15.19 -17.91 9.46
C TYR A 4 16.46 -18.71 9.15
N LEU A 5 17.60 -18.07 9.27
CA LEU A 5 18.91 -18.69 9.12
C LEU A 5 19.46 -19.07 10.50
N ASP A 6 20.19 -20.18 10.55
CA ASP A 6 20.81 -20.66 11.79
C ASP A 6 21.82 -19.64 12.35
N GLY A 7 22.07 -19.73 13.65
CA GLY A 7 22.97 -18.84 14.37
C GLY A 7 24.42 -19.09 13.97
N SER A 8 25.15 -18.02 13.64
CA SER A 8 26.60 -18.10 13.37
C SER A 8 27.33 -16.93 14.03
N SER A 9 28.55 -17.16 14.51
CA SER A 9 29.43 -16.11 15.02
C SER A 9 29.83 -15.12 13.92
N ASP A 10 29.88 -15.56 12.65
CA ASP A 10 30.19 -14.69 11.52
C ASP A 10 29.11 -13.62 11.30
N ASN A 11 27.87 -13.91 11.72
CA ASN A 11 26.76 -12.96 11.63
C ASN A 11 26.94 -11.79 12.59
N HIS A 12 27.57 -12.01 13.76
CA HIS A 12 27.92 -10.95 14.70
C HIS A 12 28.90 -9.97 14.06
N ASP A 13 29.98 -10.48 13.46
CA ASP A 13 30.96 -9.65 12.77
C ASP A 13 30.35 -8.91 11.57
N ALA A 14 29.46 -9.58 10.81
CA ALA A 14 28.76 -8.95 9.70
C ALA A 14 27.83 -7.81 10.13
N LEU A 15 27.16 -7.93 11.28
CA LEU A 15 26.28 -6.88 11.82
C LEU A 15 27.06 -5.59 12.05
N PHE A 16 28.16 -5.65 12.81
CA PHE A 16 28.93 -4.46 13.18
C PHE A 16 29.83 -3.91 12.09
N ASN A 17 30.31 -4.75 11.17
CA ASN A 17 31.23 -4.31 10.11
C ASN A 17 30.51 -3.88 8.81
N LYS A 18 29.25 -4.29 8.59
CA LYS A 18 28.56 -4.05 7.32
C LYS A 18 27.17 -3.42 7.44
N VAL A 19 26.45 -3.64 8.54
CA VAL A 19 25.03 -3.26 8.66
C VAL A 19 24.86 -2.02 9.53
N VAL A 20 25.53 -1.98 10.68
CA VAL A 20 25.47 -0.84 11.60
C VAL A 20 26.38 0.28 11.09
N ASP A 21 25.87 1.51 11.07
CA ASP A 21 26.66 2.70 10.75
C ASP A 21 27.66 2.99 11.89
N PRO A 22 28.98 3.02 11.62
CA PRO A 22 29.99 3.29 12.64
C PRO A 22 29.89 4.70 13.22
N ILE A 23 29.51 5.70 12.42
CA ILE A 23 29.42 7.10 12.87
C ILE A 23 28.29 7.23 13.89
N TRP A 24 27.14 6.63 13.58
CA TRP A 24 26.00 6.58 14.50
C TRP A 24 26.38 5.86 15.80
N LEU A 25 27.04 4.71 15.70
CA LEU A 25 27.40 3.90 16.86
C LEU A 25 28.37 4.63 17.81
N GLU A 26 29.31 5.39 17.27
CA GLU A 26 30.35 6.10 18.03
C GLU A 26 29.90 7.46 18.57
N GLN A 27 29.11 8.21 17.80
CA GLN A 27 28.82 9.62 18.08
C GLN A 27 27.43 9.87 18.66
N ASP A 28 26.46 8.97 18.44
CA ASP A 28 25.11 9.15 18.97
C ASP A 28 25.04 8.73 20.46
N ALA A 29 24.41 9.58 21.27
CA ALA A 29 24.16 9.39 22.69
C ALA A 29 22.80 8.74 22.98
N SER A 30 22.02 8.40 21.95
CA SER A 30 20.72 7.75 22.11
C SER A 30 20.82 6.42 22.90
N PRO A 31 19.78 6.04 23.68
CA PRO A 31 19.78 4.80 24.44
C PRO A 31 20.08 3.56 23.57
N ASN A 32 19.63 3.57 22.31
CA ASN A 32 19.85 2.49 21.36
C ASN A 32 21.33 2.37 20.96
N ALA A 33 22.00 3.48 20.64
CA ALA A 33 23.42 3.47 20.31
C ALA A 33 24.27 2.98 21.50
N ASN A 34 23.91 3.38 22.72
CA ASN A 34 24.56 2.90 23.96
C ASN A 34 24.40 1.38 24.15
N ALA A 35 23.18 0.86 24.02
CA ALA A 35 22.92 -0.58 24.12
C ALA A 35 23.68 -1.36 23.03
N MET A 36 23.78 -0.80 21.83
CA MET A 36 24.47 -1.43 20.71
C MET A 36 26.00 -1.45 20.91
N ARG A 37 26.57 -0.42 21.55
CA ARG A 37 27.97 -0.41 21.99
C ARG A 37 28.25 -1.45 23.07
N GLN A 38 27.34 -1.64 24.02
CA GLN A 38 27.48 -2.69 25.04
C GLN A 38 27.52 -4.08 24.40
N ALA A 39 26.58 -4.37 23.50
CA ALA A 39 26.56 -5.64 22.77
C ALA A 39 27.79 -5.84 21.87
N LYS A 40 28.37 -4.77 21.32
CA LYS A 40 29.64 -4.85 20.57
C LYS A 40 30.82 -5.20 21.47
N ASN A 41 30.88 -4.67 22.69
CA ASN A 41 32.02 -4.86 23.60
C ASN A 41 32.06 -6.26 24.22
N ASP A 42 30.98 -7.02 24.16
CA ASP A 42 30.97 -8.47 24.45
C ASP A 42 31.64 -9.31 23.33
N SER A 43 32.29 -8.66 22.35
CA SER A 43 32.87 -9.27 21.15
C SER A 43 33.92 -10.35 21.39
N ASP A 44 34.56 -10.43 22.56
CA ASP A 44 35.47 -11.55 22.86
C ASP A 44 34.74 -12.90 22.84
N LYS A 45 33.42 -12.91 23.03
CA LYS A 45 32.60 -14.12 23.03
C LYS A 45 31.90 -14.41 21.70
N LYS A 46 31.87 -13.45 20.75
CA LYS A 46 31.19 -13.49 19.44
C LYS A 46 29.96 -14.44 19.43
N PRO A 47 28.89 -14.13 20.19
CA PRO A 47 27.77 -15.04 20.33
C PRO A 47 27.14 -15.36 18.96
N PRO A 48 26.62 -16.59 18.75
CA PRO A 48 25.97 -16.94 17.50
C PRO A 48 24.71 -16.08 17.30
N CYS A 49 24.70 -15.24 16.27
CA CYS A 49 23.57 -14.36 15.95
C CYS A 49 22.68 -14.98 14.86
N TRP A 50 21.37 -14.98 15.08
CA TRP A 50 20.39 -15.35 14.06
C TRP A 50 20.24 -14.24 13.01
N ARG A 51 19.96 -14.63 11.76
CA ARG A 51 19.62 -13.69 10.68
C ARG A 51 18.32 -14.09 10.02
N VAL A 52 17.58 -13.08 9.58
CA VAL A 52 16.38 -13.25 8.77
C VAL A 52 16.69 -12.84 7.35
N LEU A 53 16.55 -13.77 6.41
CA LEU A 53 16.65 -13.49 4.98
C LEU A 53 15.25 -13.22 4.43
N HIS A 54 14.99 -11.98 4.05
CA HIS A 54 13.76 -11.61 3.37
C HIS A 54 14.01 -11.44 1.86
N ARG A 55 13.55 -12.41 1.06
CA ARG A 55 13.56 -12.33 -0.40
C ARG A 55 12.34 -11.57 -0.88
N VAL A 56 12.58 -10.41 -1.48
CA VAL A 56 11.60 -9.65 -2.26
C VAL A 56 11.75 -9.99 -3.74
N THR A 57 10.62 -10.17 -4.43
CA THR A 57 10.59 -10.26 -5.89
C THR A 57 10.07 -8.92 -6.40
N PHE A 58 10.95 -8.11 -7.00
CA PHE A 58 10.52 -6.86 -7.60
C PHE A 58 9.86 -7.17 -8.94
N VAL A 59 8.55 -6.95 -9.02
CA VAL A 59 7.82 -6.99 -10.28
C VAL A 59 7.87 -5.58 -10.86
N SER A 60 8.73 -5.36 -11.86
CA SER A 60 8.68 -4.13 -12.64
C SER A 60 7.41 -4.15 -13.48
N ARG A 61 6.43 -3.34 -13.10
CA ARG A 61 5.27 -3.07 -13.96
C ARG A 61 5.69 -2.03 -14.98
N VAL A 62 6.00 -2.48 -16.19
CA VAL A 62 6.14 -1.58 -17.33
C VAL A 62 4.78 -0.92 -17.52
N LEU A 63 4.71 0.39 -17.28
CA LEU A 63 3.49 1.14 -17.55
C LEU A 63 3.17 1.00 -19.04
N PRO A 64 1.91 0.71 -19.41
CA PRO A 64 1.51 0.79 -20.80
C PRO A 64 1.81 2.20 -21.33
N PRO A 65 2.07 2.35 -22.65
CA PRO A 65 2.33 3.66 -23.24
C PRO A 65 1.22 4.63 -22.85
N LEU A 66 1.63 5.80 -22.33
CA LEU A 66 0.70 6.86 -21.94
C LEU A 66 -0.05 7.33 -23.20
N SER A 67 -1.30 6.89 -23.31
CA SER A 67 -2.27 7.48 -24.21
C SER A 67 -2.60 8.89 -23.72
N ASN A 68 -2.48 9.89 -24.60
CA ASN A 68 -2.97 11.25 -24.30
C ASN A 68 -4.50 11.32 -24.30
N GLU A 69 -5.19 10.26 -24.74
CA GLU A 69 -6.64 10.15 -24.67
C GLU A 69 -7.03 9.54 -23.33
N LEU A 70 -7.68 10.35 -22.51
CA LEU A 70 -8.38 9.87 -21.32
C LEU A 70 -9.57 9.02 -21.76
N PRO A 71 -9.80 7.87 -21.10
CA PRO A 71 -11.01 7.14 -21.35
C PRO A 71 -12.26 7.98 -20.99
N PRO A 72 -13.43 7.66 -21.57
CA PRO A 72 -14.61 8.52 -21.49
C PRO A 72 -15.04 8.88 -20.06
N LEU A 73 -14.99 7.92 -19.14
CA LEU A 73 -15.35 8.13 -17.73
C LEU A 73 -14.41 9.12 -17.05
N GLU A 74 -13.09 8.99 -17.24
CA GLU A 74 -12.09 9.85 -16.62
C GLU A 74 -12.20 11.29 -17.15
N ARG A 75 -12.63 11.49 -18.40
CA ARG A 75 -12.97 12.83 -18.91
C ARG A 75 -14.17 13.42 -18.19
N ALA A 76 -15.24 12.64 -18.04
CA ALA A 76 -16.44 13.09 -17.33
C ALA A 76 -16.16 13.34 -15.83
N MET A 77 -15.31 12.53 -15.20
CA MET A 77 -14.86 12.72 -13.82
C MET A 77 -14.10 14.04 -13.65
N ARG A 78 -13.19 14.37 -14.58
CA ARG A 78 -12.50 15.65 -14.55
C ARG A 78 -13.44 16.85 -14.74
N ALA A 79 -14.46 16.72 -15.59
CA ALA A 79 -15.48 17.77 -15.74
C ALA A 79 -16.22 18.04 -14.42
N GLU A 80 -16.40 17.02 -13.59
CA GLU A 80 -17.02 17.07 -12.27
C GLU A 80 -16.03 17.34 -11.11
N ASN A 81 -14.81 17.78 -11.43
CA ASN A 81 -13.71 18.01 -10.47
C ASN A 81 -13.45 16.77 -9.58
N VAL A 82 -13.44 15.60 -10.20
CA VAL A 82 -13.06 14.32 -9.60
C VAL A 82 -11.74 13.86 -10.22
N ASP A 83 -10.68 13.95 -9.44
CA ASP A 83 -9.29 13.74 -9.87
C ASP A 83 -8.89 12.25 -9.93
N SER A 84 -9.63 11.37 -9.24
CA SER A 84 -9.29 9.95 -9.15
C SER A 84 -10.48 9.06 -8.81
N ASN A 85 -10.34 7.76 -9.12
CA ASN A 85 -11.33 6.74 -8.75
C ASN A 85 -11.54 6.68 -7.23
N TRP A 86 -10.49 6.89 -6.43
CA TRP A 86 -10.62 6.96 -4.98
C TRP A 86 -11.51 8.12 -4.53
N GLN A 87 -11.35 9.30 -5.14
CA GLN A 87 -12.19 10.45 -4.81
C GLN A 87 -13.65 10.22 -5.23
N LEU A 88 -13.88 9.58 -6.39
CA LEU A 88 -15.22 9.15 -6.81
C LEU A 88 -15.86 8.22 -5.77
N ILE A 89 -15.13 7.20 -5.35
CA ILE A 89 -15.58 6.25 -4.32
C ILE A 89 -15.92 6.99 -3.03
N LYS A 90 -15.08 7.93 -2.59
CA LYS A 90 -15.35 8.73 -1.38
C LYS A 90 -16.55 9.64 -1.49
N LYS A 91 -16.82 10.22 -2.67
CA LYS A 91 -18.05 10.99 -2.91
C LYS A 91 -19.30 10.12 -2.84
N LEU A 92 -19.24 8.89 -3.34
CA LEU A 92 -20.38 7.97 -3.39
C LEU A 92 -20.56 7.14 -2.10
N GLU A 93 -19.50 6.95 -1.31
CA GLU A 93 -19.45 6.13 -0.09
C GLU A 93 -20.64 6.39 0.86
N PRO A 94 -21.04 7.65 1.17
CA PRO A 94 -22.14 7.91 2.10
C PRO A 94 -23.48 7.30 1.66
N PHE A 95 -23.69 7.13 0.36
CA PHE A 95 -24.95 6.65 -0.20
C PHE A 95 -24.98 5.13 -0.37
N VAL A 96 -23.80 4.51 -0.58
CA VAL A 96 -23.72 3.09 -0.93
C VAL A 96 -23.34 2.18 0.22
N ARG A 97 -22.60 2.69 1.22
CA ARG A 97 -22.02 1.91 2.30
C ARG A 97 -23.04 1.12 3.13
N PRO A 98 -24.28 1.60 3.36
CA PRO A 98 -25.30 0.82 4.06
C PRO A 98 -25.80 -0.42 3.30
N TYR A 99 -25.57 -0.49 1.99
CA TYR A 99 -26.18 -1.49 1.10
C TYR A 99 -25.18 -2.53 0.59
N THR A 100 -23.96 -2.59 1.11
CA THR A 100 -22.92 -3.51 0.63
C THR A 100 -23.25 -4.99 0.78
N GLY A 101 -24.24 -5.35 1.61
CA GLY A 101 -24.75 -6.72 1.76
C GLY A 101 -25.88 -7.10 0.80
N ASP A 102 -26.39 -6.18 -0.01
CA ASP A 102 -27.47 -6.42 -0.97
C ASP A 102 -27.11 -5.77 -2.32
N VAL A 103 -26.71 -6.62 -3.29
CA VAL A 103 -26.24 -6.19 -4.62
C VAL A 103 -27.26 -5.33 -5.35
N THR A 104 -28.55 -5.64 -5.21
CA THR A 104 -29.61 -4.92 -5.93
C THR A 104 -29.76 -3.52 -5.35
N ARG A 105 -29.86 -3.41 -4.02
CA ARG A 105 -29.94 -2.12 -3.34
C ARG A 105 -28.66 -1.30 -3.52
N PHE A 106 -27.50 -1.95 -3.53
CA PHE A 106 -26.22 -1.31 -3.79
C PHE A 106 -26.20 -0.66 -5.18
N ASN A 107 -26.55 -1.41 -6.22
CA ASN A 107 -26.58 -0.90 -7.59
C ASN A 107 -27.57 0.25 -7.75
N GLN A 108 -28.75 0.16 -7.12
CA GLN A 108 -29.73 1.25 -7.09
C GLN A 108 -29.18 2.48 -6.37
N ALA A 109 -28.53 2.31 -5.22
CA ALA A 109 -27.94 3.41 -4.47
C ALA A 109 -26.83 4.13 -5.25
N VAL A 110 -26.01 3.40 -6.02
CA VAL A 110 -25.02 3.99 -6.94
C VAL A 110 -25.72 4.81 -8.02
N GLU A 111 -26.74 4.27 -8.69
CA GLU A 111 -27.46 4.98 -9.75
C GLU A 111 -28.17 6.23 -9.24
N ASP A 112 -28.85 6.13 -8.09
CA ASP A 112 -29.51 7.25 -7.41
C ASP A 112 -28.50 8.35 -7.04
N ALA A 113 -27.35 7.97 -6.50
CA ALA A 113 -26.31 8.92 -6.12
C ALA A 113 -25.71 9.63 -7.35
N LEU A 114 -25.47 8.89 -8.44
CA LEU A 114 -25.02 9.48 -9.70
C LEU A 114 -26.06 10.45 -10.25
N GLN A 115 -27.32 10.05 -10.32
CA GLN A 115 -28.38 10.89 -10.88
C GLN A 115 -28.60 12.19 -10.09
N ARG A 116 -28.48 12.14 -8.75
CA ARG A 116 -28.72 13.30 -7.88
C ARG A 116 -27.50 14.21 -7.70
N HIS A 117 -26.30 13.64 -7.65
CA HIS A 117 -25.10 14.37 -7.23
C HIS A 117 -24.02 14.49 -8.30
N LEU A 118 -24.00 13.61 -9.31
CA LEU A 118 -22.98 13.58 -10.37
C LEU A 118 -23.63 13.22 -11.72
N PRO A 119 -24.58 14.04 -12.23
CA PRO A 119 -25.40 13.69 -13.38
C PRO A 119 -24.59 13.47 -14.66
N GLU A 120 -23.46 14.17 -14.83
CA GLU A 120 -22.55 14.00 -15.97
C GLU A 120 -21.88 12.61 -15.99
N LEU A 121 -21.82 11.91 -14.84
CA LEU A 121 -21.30 10.55 -14.75
C LEU A 121 -22.38 9.48 -14.95
N TYR A 122 -23.66 9.84 -15.01
CA TYR A 122 -24.77 8.89 -15.20
C TYR A 122 -24.67 8.06 -16.49
N PRO A 123 -24.22 8.60 -17.64
CA PRO A 123 -23.96 7.80 -18.84
C PRO A 123 -22.95 6.66 -18.59
N HIS A 124 -22.03 6.84 -17.64
CA HIS A 124 -20.99 5.89 -17.27
C HIS A 124 -21.35 5.00 -16.06
N ARG A 125 -22.62 4.99 -15.63
CA ARG A 125 -23.09 4.27 -14.42
C ARG A 125 -22.73 2.79 -14.37
N VAL A 126 -22.64 2.10 -15.50
CA VAL A 126 -22.28 0.67 -15.55
C VAL A 126 -20.84 0.47 -15.06
N GLU A 127 -19.94 1.28 -15.57
CA GLU A 127 -18.50 1.25 -15.26
C GLU A 127 -18.27 1.69 -13.80
N VAL A 128 -18.97 2.74 -13.35
CA VAL A 128 -18.92 3.20 -11.96
C VAL A 128 -19.44 2.12 -10.99
N LYS A 129 -20.57 1.45 -11.30
CA LYS A 129 -21.08 0.34 -10.48
C LYS A 129 -20.06 -0.79 -10.36
N GLN A 130 -19.40 -1.16 -11.46
CA GLN A 130 -18.38 -2.19 -11.45
C GLN A 130 -17.18 -1.79 -10.57
N TYR A 131 -16.69 -0.56 -10.69
CA TYR A 131 -15.61 -0.07 -9.82
C TYR A 131 -15.99 -0.05 -8.34
N MET A 132 -17.20 0.40 -8.03
CA MET A 132 -17.73 0.43 -6.68
C MET A 132 -17.87 -0.99 -6.11
N ALA A 133 -18.39 -1.93 -6.89
CA ALA A 133 -18.51 -3.34 -6.50
C ALA A 133 -17.15 -3.98 -6.23
N LEU A 134 -16.16 -3.77 -7.12
CA LEU A 134 -14.79 -4.24 -6.95
C LEU A 134 -14.14 -3.69 -5.67
N TYR A 135 -14.36 -2.41 -5.36
CA TYR A 135 -13.81 -1.78 -4.17
C TYR A 135 -14.39 -2.36 -2.87
N TYR A 136 -15.71 -2.64 -2.84
CA TYR A 136 -16.37 -3.23 -1.68
C TYR A 136 -16.34 -4.76 -1.64
N GLY A 137 -15.76 -5.41 -2.65
CA GLY A 137 -15.71 -6.89 -2.74
C GLY A 137 -17.08 -7.53 -2.96
N ILE A 138 -17.98 -6.82 -3.66
CA ILE A 138 -19.32 -7.31 -3.98
C ILE A 138 -19.25 -8.08 -5.30
N GLU A 139 -19.70 -9.33 -5.31
CA GLU A 139 -19.87 -10.09 -6.56
C GLU A 139 -21.03 -9.47 -7.35
N ALA A 140 -20.70 -8.85 -8.48
CA ALA A 140 -21.63 -8.20 -9.40
C ALA A 140 -22.04 -9.14 -10.54
#